data_AF-A0A078AFW9-F1
#
_entry.id   AF-A0A078AFW9-F1
#
_cell.length_a   1.000
_cell.length_b   1.000
_cell.length_c   1.000
_cell.angle_alpha   90.00
_cell.angle_beta   90.00
_cell.angle_gamma   90.00
#
_symmetry.space_group_name_H-M   'P 1'
#
loop_
_entity.id
_entity.type
_entity.pdbx_description
1 polymer ?
#
loop_
_entity_poly.entity_id
_entity_poly.type
_entity_poly.pdbx_seq_one_letter_code
_entity_poly.pdbx_strand_id
1 'polypeptide(L)'
;MFGSLKRIASHAGSWYPSDKKKLDQQLSQYLEKARHDISQREESKGKIRAIIAPHAGYDYSGQVAAYAYCQLDPDQYKRVIVLGPSHHVYLDSCALTLCSKYQTPLGDLTIDSETNAALLKEGVFKQMPKQVDEEEHSIEMHLPYLKKVFGDKVKIVPILVGNLTKDREQQFGKILAKHLDNGEENLFVISSDFCHWGHSFDYMYLVEKIDKDKNTISKQIERLDKQGISHIVEQDADKFQEYLEITDNTICGRHPISVLLECLKELDAKKFKTELAQYGQSGELIDDKNDTSVSYASIVTRENIV
;
A
#
# COMPACT_ATOMS: atom_id res chain seq x y z
N MET A 1 -22.74 1.16 17.52
CA MET A 1 -22.55 2.60 17.85
C MET A 1 -21.05 2.83 17.74
N PHE A 2 -20.56 3.55 16.72
CA PHE A 2 -19.13 3.84 16.60
C PHE A 2 -18.71 4.71 17.79
N GLY A 3 -17.82 4.18 18.62
CA GLY A 3 -17.50 4.74 19.93
C GLY A 3 -16.41 5.81 19.85
N SER A 4 -16.27 6.59 20.92
CA SER A 4 -15.16 7.51 21.20
C SER A 4 -13.77 6.85 21.29
N LEU A 5 -13.66 5.58 20.88
CA LEU A 5 -12.44 4.80 20.88
C LEU A 5 -11.43 5.42 19.92
N LYS A 6 -10.20 5.54 20.39
CA LYS A 6 -9.05 6.02 19.63
C LYS A 6 -8.02 4.90 19.55
N ARG A 7 -7.56 4.58 18.34
CA ARG A 7 -6.44 3.68 18.09
C ARG A 7 -5.13 4.44 18.38
N ILE A 8 -4.26 3.88 19.21
CA ILE A 8 -2.94 4.49 19.48
C ILE A 8 -1.98 4.22 18.32
N ALA A 9 -0.87 4.96 18.30
CA ALA A 9 0.25 4.76 17.39
C ALA A 9 1.17 3.68 17.98
N SER A 10 0.74 2.41 17.92
CA SER A 10 1.36 1.29 18.65
C SER A 10 2.75 0.92 18.13
N HIS A 11 3.09 1.30 16.89
CA HIS A 11 4.38 1.01 16.25
C HIS A 11 5.33 2.22 16.25
N ALA A 12 4.90 3.35 16.82
CA ALA A 12 5.75 4.52 17.00
C ALA A 12 6.88 4.24 18.00
N GLY A 13 8.11 4.55 17.61
CA GLY A 13 9.33 4.33 18.41
C GLY A 13 10.10 3.06 18.02
N SER A 14 9.51 2.17 17.22
CA SER A 14 10.17 0.98 16.68
C SER A 14 10.19 0.96 15.16
N TRP A 15 9.06 1.19 14.50
CA TRP A 15 8.96 1.18 13.03
C TRP A 15 9.20 2.55 12.39
N TYR A 16 8.90 3.60 13.14
CA TYR A 16 9.12 4.99 12.76
C TYR A 16 9.31 5.85 14.02
N PRO A 17 9.93 7.04 13.95
CA PRO A 17 10.17 7.87 15.12
C PRO A 17 8.88 8.25 15.88
N SER A 18 8.87 8.05 17.20
CA SER A 18 7.77 8.53 18.08
C SER A 18 7.88 10.02 18.40
N ASP A 19 9.07 10.63 18.24
CA ASP A 19 9.25 12.07 18.40
C ASP A 19 8.70 12.82 17.17
N LYS A 20 7.78 13.76 17.44
CA LYS A 20 7.10 14.55 16.41
C LYS A 20 8.08 15.29 15.49
N LYS A 21 9.12 15.92 16.03
CA LYS A 21 10.05 16.74 15.23
C LYS A 21 10.91 15.86 14.33
N LYS A 22 11.43 14.75 14.87
CA LYS A 22 12.22 13.78 14.10
C LYS A 22 11.40 13.18 12.96
N LEU A 23 10.18 12.73 13.25
CA LEU A 23 9.29 12.16 12.25
C LEU A 23 8.93 13.16 11.16
N ASP A 24 8.58 14.40 11.54
CA ASP A 24 8.23 15.45 10.60
C ASP A 24 9.39 15.79 9.66
N GLN A 25 10.61 15.90 10.20
CA GLN A 25 11.83 16.17 9.44
C GLN A 25 12.18 15.01 8.49
N GLN A 26 12.15 13.77 8.97
CA GLN A 26 12.43 12.59 8.15
C GLN A 26 11.48 12.51 6.95
N LEU A 27 10.17 12.68 7.18
CA LEU A 27 9.18 12.66 6.11
C LEU A 27 9.33 13.84 5.15
N SER A 28 9.64 15.05 5.64
CA SER A 28 9.97 16.20 4.75
C SER A 28 11.11 15.86 3.81
N GLN A 29 12.22 15.34 4.34
CA GLN A 29 13.41 15.02 3.56
C GLN A 29 13.11 13.97 2.48
N TYR A 30 12.37 12.91 2.83
CA TYR A 30 11.98 11.89 1.88
C TYR A 30 11.08 12.44 0.76
N LEU A 31 10.08 13.26 1.11
CA LEU A 31 9.17 13.89 0.16
C LEU A 31 9.87 14.93 -0.74
N GLU A 32 10.82 15.70 -0.20
CA GLU A 32 11.62 16.67 -0.95
C GLU A 32 12.53 15.98 -1.96
N LYS A 33 13.25 14.94 -1.55
CA LYS A 33 14.08 14.15 -2.47
C LYS A 33 13.25 13.50 -3.58
N ALA A 34 12.12 12.89 -3.24
CA ALA A 34 11.23 12.27 -4.23
C ALA A 34 10.66 13.30 -5.22
N ARG A 35 10.27 14.50 -4.75
CA ARG A 35 9.83 15.60 -5.63
C ARG A 35 10.93 16.05 -6.58
N HIS A 36 12.16 16.20 -6.07
CA HIS A 36 13.29 16.57 -6.90
C HIS A 36 13.50 15.55 -8.03
N ASP A 37 13.55 14.26 -7.70
CA ASP A 37 13.79 13.19 -8.67
C ASP A 37 12.65 13.06 -9.71
N ILE A 38 11.40 13.25 -9.29
CA ILE A 38 10.23 13.19 -10.20
C ILE A 38 10.16 14.42 -11.10
N SER A 39 10.56 15.60 -10.62
CA SER A 39 10.57 16.83 -11.42
C SER A 39 11.47 16.77 -12.67
N GLN A 40 12.39 15.80 -12.71
CA GLN A 40 13.28 15.55 -13.84
C GLN A 40 12.69 14.57 -14.88
N ARG A 41 11.48 14.04 -14.63
CA ARG A 41 10.79 13.09 -15.51
C ARG A 41 9.69 13.79 -16.31
N GLU A 42 9.23 13.17 -17.39
CA GLU A 42 8.04 13.65 -18.09
C GLU A 42 6.81 13.61 -17.17
N GLU A 43 6.05 14.69 -17.15
CA GLU A 43 4.91 14.85 -16.25
C GLU A 43 3.70 14.05 -16.75
N SER A 44 3.38 12.94 -16.06
CA SER A 44 2.11 12.26 -16.23
C SER A 44 0.98 13.12 -15.68
N LYS A 45 0.04 13.49 -16.55
CA LYS A 45 -1.13 14.29 -16.20
C LYS A 45 -2.24 13.42 -15.60
N GLY A 46 -3.18 14.06 -14.91
CA GLY A 46 -4.39 13.42 -14.37
C GLY A 46 -4.36 13.26 -12.86
N LYS A 47 -5.56 13.20 -12.27
CA LYS A 47 -5.75 13.05 -10.84
C LYS A 47 -5.33 11.65 -10.40
N ILE A 48 -4.54 11.53 -9.33
CA ILE A 48 -4.22 10.22 -8.75
C ILE A 48 -5.47 9.67 -8.06
N ARG A 49 -5.87 8.45 -8.39
CA ARG A 49 -7.02 7.76 -7.77
C ARG A 49 -6.58 6.67 -6.82
N ALA A 50 -5.42 6.06 -7.06
CA ALA A 50 -4.81 5.09 -6.15
C ALA A 50 -3.29 5.18 -6.14
N ILE A 51 -2.69 4.82 -5.00
CA ILE A 51 -1.26 4.55 -4.87
C ILE A 51 -1.04 3.17 -4.25
N ILE A 52 0.05 2.50 -4.64
CA ILE A 52 0.61 1.36 -3.90
C ILE A 52 1.92 1.85 -3.27
N ALA A 53 2.09 1.62 -1.97
CA ALA A 53 3.28 2.03 -1.23
C ALA A 53 3.67 0.99 -0.17
N PRO A 54 4.97 0.88 0.18
CA PRO A 54 5.47 -0.09 1.14
C PRO A 54 5.06 0.23 2.57
N HIS A 55 5.13 -0.78 3.44
CA HIS A 55 4.84 -0.71 4.87
C HIS A 55 5.90 -1.36 5.76
N ALA A 56 7.13 -1.55 5.29
CA ALA A 56 8.26 -1.78 6.18
C ALA A 56 8.58 -0.53 7.03
N GLY A 57 9.50 -0.68 8.00
CA GLY A 57 9.99 0.43 8.81
C GLY A 57 10.58 1.56 7.97
N TYR A 58 10.40 2.81 8.42
CA TYR A 58 10.69 4.01 7.62
C TYR A 58 12.14 4.17 7.20
N ASP A 59 13.07 3.66 7.99
CA ASP A 59 14.50 3.69 7.66
C ASP A 59 14.82 2.85 6.43
N TYR A 60 13.99 1.85 6.10
CA TYR A 60 14.16 0.98 4.93
C TYR A 60 13.31 1.44 3.74
N SER A 61 12.00 1.63 3.94
CA SER A 61 11.05 1.79 2.84
C SER A 61 10.46 3.21 2.73
N GLY A 62 10.66 4.06 3.74
CA GLY A 62 10.05 5.40 3.80
C GLY A 62 10.41 6.24 2.58
N GLN A 63 11.67 6.23 2.16
CA GLN A 63 12.09 6.95 0.95
C GLN A 63 11.40 6.44 -0.32
N VAL A 64 11.11 5.15 -0.44
CA VAL A 64 10.38 4.58 -1.60
C VAL A 64 8.91 5.00 -1.54
N ALA A 65 8.26 4.90 -0.37
CA ALA A 65 6.89 5.36 -0.18
C ALA A 65 6.69 6.83 -0.58
N ALA A 66 7.68 7.69 -0.31
CA ALA A 66 7.64 9.11 -0.65
C ALA A 66 7.38 9.38 -2.13
N TYR A 67 7.83 8.52 -3.05
CA TYR A 67 7.59 8.70 -4.49
C TYR A 67 6.12 8.60 -4.86
N ALA A 68 5.27 7.93 -4.06
CA ALA A 68 3.83 7.93 -4.27
C ALA A 68 3.20 9.17 -3.64
N TYR A 69 3.51 9.41 -2.36
CA TYR A 69 2.90 10.48 -1.57
C TYR A 69 3.22 11.88 -2.08
N CYS A 70 4.42 12.12 -2.61
CA CYS A 70 4.84 13.45 -2.99
C CYS A 70 4.16 13.97 -4.27
N GLN A 71 3.47 13.09 -5.00
CA GLN A 71 2.72 13.40 -6.22
C GLN A 71 1.25 13.77 -5.92
N LEU A 72 0.81 13.66 -4.66
CA LEU A 72 -0.57 13.94 -4.26
C LEU A 72 -0.77 15.44 -4.06
N ASP A 73 -1.80 15.98 -4.70
CA ASP A 73 -2.32 17.32 -4.41
C ASP A 73 -3.35 17.23 -3.28
N PRO A 74 -3.04 17.70 -2.06
CA PRO A 74 -3.91 17.51 -0.90
C PRO A 74 -5.26 18.23 -1.01
N ASP A 75 -5.42 19.19 -1.93
CA ASP A 75 -6.68 19.90 -2.14
C ASP A 75 -7.69 19.14 -3.01
N GLN A 76 -7.27 18.04 -3.64
CA GLN A 76 -8.13 17.21 -4.49
C GLN A 76 -8.85 16.08 -3.73
N TYR A 77 -8.62 15.94 -2.43
CA TYR A 77 -9.08 14.81 -1.63
C TYR A 77 -9.78 15.26 -0.34
N LYS A 78 -10.91 14.62 -0.04
CA LYS A 78 -11.64 14.69 1.25
C LYS A 78 -11.53 13.39 2.04
N ARG A 79 -11.19 12.28 1.37
CA ARG A 79 -11.16 10.95 1.99
C ARG A 79 -10.02 10.11 1.44
N VAL A 80 -9.41 9.34 2.32
CA VAL A 80 -8.42 8.33 1.96
C VAL A 80 -8.86 6.97 2.45
N ILE A 81 -9.02 6.01 1.54
CA ILE A 81 -9.33 4.61 1.86
C ILE A 81 -8.02 3.84 1.86
N VAL A 82 -7.64 3.28 3.01
CA VAL A 82 -6.35 2.59 3.19
C VAL A 82 -6.62 1.09 3.30
N LEU A 83 -6.14 0.32 2.33
CA LEU A 83 -6.25 -1.14 2.32
C LEU A 83 -4.90 -1.72 2.74
N GLY A 84 -4.85 -2.38 3.89
CA GLY A 84 -3.65 -3.06 4.37
C GLY A 84 -3.86 -4.55 4.59
N PRO A 85 -2.89 -5.42 4.25
CA PRO A 85 -2.99 -6.85 4.53
C PRO A 85 -2.97 -7.12 6.05
N SER A 86 -3.57 -8.23 6.47
CA SER A 86 -3.44 -8.72 7.84
C SER A 86 -2.26 -9.68 8.00
N HIS A 87 -1.38 -9.39 8.96
CA HIS A 87 -0.22 -10.22 9.30
C HIS A 87 -0.44 -11.10 10.54
N HIS A 88 -1.28 -10.65 11.48
CA HIS A 88 -1.40 -11.27 12.79
C HIS A 88 -2.65 -12.15 12.96
N VAL A 89 -3.72 -11.87 12.22
CA VAL A 89 -5.00 -12.55 12.39
C VAL A 89 -5.44 -13.17 11.07
N TYR A 90 -5.78 -14.45 11.12
CA TYR A 90 -6.43 -15.09 9.99
C TYR A 90 -7.81 -14.46 9.76
N LEU A 91 -7.98 -13.91 8.56
CA LEU A 91 -9.19 -13.23 8.13
C LEU A 91 -9.47 -13.68 6.69
N ASP A 92 -10.67 -14.15 6.40
CA ASP A 92 -11.13 -14.59 5.08
C ASP A 92 -12.04 -13.54 4.39
N SER A 93 -11.91 -12.29 4.83
CA SER A 93 -12.78 -11.16 4.47
C SER A 93 -12.00 -9.84 4.60
N CYS A 94 -12.67 -8.70 4.50
CA CYS A 94 -12.16 -7.40 4.87
C CYS A 94 -12.79 -6.94 6.20
N ALA A 95 -12.03 -6.27 7.06
CA ALA A 95 -12.50 -5.78 8.35
C ALA A 95 -12.33 -4.26 8.48
N LEU A 96 -13.29 -3.65 9.18
CA LEU A 96 -13.41 -2.21 9.34
C LEU A 96 -13.26 -1.79 10.80
N THR A 97 -12.56 -0.69 11.05
CA THR A 97 -12.30 -0.22 12.41
C THR A 97 -13.57 0.15 13.16
N LEU A 98 -13.55 -0.02 14.48
CA LEU A 98 -14.56 0.51 15.40
C LEU A 98 -14.15 1.85 16.04
N CYS A 99 -12.93 2.30 15.77
CA CYS A 99 -12.40 3.54 16.31
C CYS A 99 -12.92 4.77 15.55
N SER A 100 -12.91 5.91 16.22
CA SER A 100 -13.28 7.22 15.64
C SER A 100 -12.06 8.03 15.19
N LYS A 101 -10.88 7.70 15.71
CA LYS A 101 -9.60 8.37 15.41
C LYS A 101 -8.44 7.39 15.45
N TYR A 102 -7.45 7.64 14.60
CA TYR A 102 -6.16 6.95 14.60
C TYR A 102 -5.07 7.95 14.98
N GLN A 103 -4.29 7.63 16.01
CA GLN A 103 -3.20 8.50 16.47
C GLN A 103 -1.99 8.40 15.54
N THR A 104 -1.30 9.53 15.36
CA THR A 104 0.09 9.56 14.88
C THR A 104 0.89 10.54 15.73
N PRO A 105 2.24 10.48 15.75
CA PRO A 105 3.05 11.50 16.42
C PRO A 105 2.88 12.91 15.84
N LEU A 106 2.42 13.04 14.58
CA LEU A 106 2.16 14.33 13.94
C LEU A 106 0.77 14.90 14.29
N GLY A 107 -0.12 14.07 14.83
CA GLY A 107 -1.50 14.40 15.21
C GLY A 107 -2.48 13.31 14.78
N ASP A 108 -3.70 13.36 15.30
CA ASP A 108 -4.71 12.35 15.01
C ASP A 108 -5.27 12.49 13.57
N LEU A 109 -5.64 11.36 12.97
CA LEU A 109 -6.47 11.27 11.77
C LEU A 109 -7.90 10.87 12.17
N THR A 110 -8.89 11.49 11.54
CA THR A 110 -10.31 11.23 11.83
C THR A 110 -10.85 10.15 10.91
N ILE A 111 -11.58 9.19 11.47
CA ILE A 111 -12.25 8.14 10.69
C ILE A 111 -13.52 8.69 10.03
N ASP A 112 -13.72 8.39 8.75
CA ASP A 112 -15.00 8.64 8.08
C ASP A 112 -16.05 7.61 8.53
N SER A 113 -16.71 7.92 9.63
CA SER A 113 -17.69 7.02 10.26
C SER A 113 -18.91 6.76 9.37
N GLU A 114 -19.25 7.66 8.46
CA GLU A 114 -20.39 7.49 7.54
C GLU A 114 -20.07 6.44 6.47
N THR A 115 -18.89 6.57 5.85
CA THR A 115 -18.41 5.58 4.86
C THR A 115 -18.18 4.23 5.52
N ASN A 116 -17.59 4.23 6.72
CA ASN A 116 -17.37 3.01 7.49
C ASN A 116 -18.70 2.29 7.82
N ALA A 117 -19.73 3.05 8.21
CA ALA A 117 -21.07 2.51 8.44
C ALA A 117 -21.73 1.98 7.15
N ALA A 118 -21.53 2.67 6.03
CA ALA A 118 -22.06 2.25 4.73
C ALA A 118 -21.44 0.93 4.26
N LEU A 119 -20.11 0.80 4.37
CA LEU A 119 -19.41 -0.44 4.02
C LEU A 119 -19.81 -1.61 4.94
N LEU A 120 -19.97 -1.40 6.25
CA LEU A 120 -20.49 -2.44 7.14
C LEU A 120 -21.90 -2.93 6.75
N LYS A 121 -22.75 -2.05 6.18
CA LYS A 121 -24.10 -2.41 5.75
C LYS A 121 -24.14 -3.30 4.50
N GLU A 122 -23.05 -3.37 3.72
CA GLU A 122 -22.91 -4.34 2.62
C GLU A 122 -22.91 -5.79 3.15
N GLY A 123 -22.73 -6.00 4.47
CA GLY A 123 -22.90 -7.29 5.14
C GLY A 123 -21.76 -8.29 4.93
N VAL A 124 -20.76 -7.94 4.11
CA VAL A 124 -19.60 -8.79 3.83
C VAL A 124 -18.35 -8.39 4.61
N PHE A 125 -18.31 -7.16 5.14
CA PHE A 125 -17.21 -6.68 5.98
C PHE A 125 -17.39 -7.12 7.44
N LYS A 126 -16.28 -7.50 8.08
CA LYS A 126 -16.21 -7.76 9.52
C LYS A 126 -15.90 -6.48 10.30
N GLN A 127 -16.16 -6.49 11.60
CA GLN A 127 -15.68 -5.45 12.50
C GLN A 127 -14.29 -5.83 13.02
N MET A 128 -13.36 -4.89 12.98
CA MET A 128 -12.00 -5.04 13.50
C MET A 128 -11.97 -4.58 14.96
N PRO A 129 -11.75 -5.49 15.94
CA PRO A 129 -11.57 -5.10 17.33
C PRO A 129 -10.34 -4.19 17.48
N LYS A 130 -10.39 -3.22 18.40
CA LYS A 130 -9.28 -2.27 18.63
C LYS A 130 -7.94 -2.95 18.89
N GLN A 131 -7.93 -4.09 19.58
CA GLN A 131 -6.68 -4.83 19.84
C GLN A 131 -6.06 -5.35 18.53
N VAL A 132 -6.85 -5.98 17.66
CA VAL A 132 -6.40 -6.44 16.34
C VAL A 132 -5.91 -5.27 15.49
N ASP A 133 -6.62 -4.16 15.55
CA ASP A 133 -6.28 -2.91 14.87
C ASP A 133 -4.91 -2.36 15.32
N GLU A 134 -4.63 -2.37 16.62
CA GLU A 134 -3.37 -1.88 17.20
C GLU A 134 -2.21 -2.88 17.06
N GLU A 135 -2.47 -4.17 16.93
CA GLU A 135 -1.44 -5.17 16.63
C GLU A 135 -0.98 -5.10 15.16
N GLU A 136 -1.86 -4.70 14.24
CA GLU A 136 -1.52 -4.58 12.82
C GLU A 136 -0.74 -3.30 12.48
N HIS A 137 0.29 -3.43 11.65
CA HIS A 137 1.17 -2.33 11.24
C HIS A 137 0.95 -1.88 9.79
N SER A 138 0.41 -2.74 8.92
CA SER A 138 0.33 -2.47 7.48
C SER A 138 -0.42 -1.16 7.15
N ILE A 139 -1.54 -0.92 7.83
CA ILE A 139 -2.29 0.34 7.73
C ILE A 139 -1.56 1.48 8.44
N GLU A 140 -0.95 1.20 9.60
CA GLU A 140 -0.31 2.21 10.44
C GLU A 140 0.84 2.94 9.74
N MET A 141 1.63 2.21 8.94
CA MET A 141 2.77 2.79 8.23
C MET A 141 2.38 3.84 7.18
N HIS A 142 1.10 3.93 6.80
CA HIS A 142 0.62 4.99 5.93
C HIS A 142 0.16 6.24 6.70
N LEU A 143 -0.16 6.12 7.99
CA LEU A 143 -0.82 7.19 8.75
C LEU A 143 0.07 8.43 8.93
N PRO A 144 1.37 8.33 9.29
CA PRO A 144 2.21 9.51 9.37
C PRO A 144 2.39 10.22 8.02
N TYR A 145 2.51 9.46 6.92
CA TYR A 145 2.55 10.04 5.57
C TYR A 145 1.26 10.79 5.24
N LEU A 146 0.11 10.19 5.53
CA LEU A 146 -1.19 10.84 5.34
C LEU A 146 -1.31 12.12 6.18
N LYS A 147 -0.91 12.06 7.46
CA LYS A 147 -0.93 13.25 8.32
C LYS A 147 0.01 14.34 7.81
N LYS A 148 1.19 13.97 7.32
CA LYS A 148 2.20 14.89 6.76
C LYS A 148 1.71 15.59 5.50
N VAL A 149 1.10 14.84 4.58
CA VAL A 149 0.66 15.36 3.27
C VAL A 149 -0.63 16.16 3.39
N PHE A 150 -1.62 15.66 4.13
CA PHE A 150 -2.97 16.21 4.14
C PHE A 150 -3.31 17.06 5.36
N GLY A 151 -2.54 16.98 6.45
CA GLY A 151 -2.89 17.64 7.72
C GLY A 151 -4.23 17.15 8.26
N ASP A 152 -5.22 18.03 8.30
CA ASP A 152 -6.60 17.75 8.77
C ASP A 152 -7.63 17.74 7.61
N LYS A 153 -7.18 17.87 6.35
CA LYS A 153 -8.08 18.02 5.18
C LYS A 153 -8.88 16.76 4.84
N VAL A 154 -8.37 15.59 5.20
CA VAL A 154 -8.97 14.29 4.85
C VAL A 154 -9.47 13.54 6.07
N LYS A 155 -10.54 12.77 5.88
CA LYS A 155 -10.90 11.65 6.76
C LYS A 155 -10.33 10.36 6.17
N ILE A 156 -10.13 9.34 7.01
CA ILE A 156 -9.61 8.04 6.56
C ILE A 156 -10.64 6.92 6.73
N VAL A 157 -10.56 5.90 5.88
CA VAL A 157 -11.30 4.64 5.98
C VAL A 157 -10.30 3.48 5.96
N PRO A 158 -9.85 3.01 7.13
CA PRO A 158 -8.99 1.84 7.25
C PRO A 158 -9.74 0.55 6.94
N ILE A 159 -9.22 -0.25 6.03
CA ILE A 159 -9.74 -1.56 5.65
C ILE A 159 -8.61 -2.57 5.81
N LEU A 160 -8.76 -3.47 6.78
CA LEU A 160 -7.88 -4.62 6.94
C LEU A 160 -8.31 -5.70 5.96
N VAL A 161 -7.43 -6.11 5.06
CA VAL A 161 -7.69 -7.11 4.02
C VAL A 161 -7.06 -8.44 4.44
N GLY A 162 -7.90 -9.47 4.52
CA GLY A 162 -7.45 -10.81 4.87
C GLY A 162 -6.91 -11.62 3.68
N ASN A 163 -6.82 -12.94 3.89
CA ASN A 163 -6.54 -13.93 2.87
C ASN A 163 -7.80 -14.22 2.05
N LEU A 164 -7.96 -13.50 0.93
CA LEU A 164 -9.14 -13.57 0.08
C LEU A 164 -9.00 -14.66 -0.98
N THR A 165 -10.13 -15.27 -1.36
CA THR A 165 -10.23 -16.03 -2.62
C THR A 165 -10.46 -15.09 -3.79
N LYS A 166 -10.22 -15.54 -5.03
CA LYS A 166 -10.52 -14.76 -6.26
C LYS A 166 -11.95 -14.18 -6.27
N ASP A 167 -12.96 -15.01 -5.95
CA ASP A 167 -14.35 -14.56 -5.90
C ASP A 167 -14.58 -13.46 -4.85
N ARG A 168 -13.85 -13.52 -3.73
CA ARG A 168 -13.89 -12.48 -2.69
C ARG A 168 -13.18 -11.20 -3.15
N GLU A 169 -12.03 -11.32 -3.82
CA GLU A 169 -11.33 -10.17 -4.41
C GLU A 169 -12.23 -9.43 -5.41
N GLN A 170 -12.93 -10.17 -6.28
CA GLN A 170 -13.94 -9.63 -7.20
C GLN A 170 -15.11 -8.98 -6.46
N GLN A 171 -15.63 -9.64 -5.42
CA GLN A 171 -16.73 -9.11 -4.61
C GLN A 171 -16.36 -7.78 -3.95
N PHE A 172 -15.20 -7.71 -3.28
CA PHE A 172 -14.73 -6.47 -2.65
C PHE A 172 -14.34 -5.41 -3.68
N GLY A 173 -13.71 -5.81 -4.78
CA GLY A 173 -13.38 -4.94 -5.91
C GLY A 173 -14.63 -4.23 -6.43
N LYS A 174 -15.70 -4.97 -6.70
CA LYS A 174 -16.98 -4.39 -7.16
C LYS A 174 -17.62 -3.43 -6.15
N ILE A 175 -17.55 -3.72 -4.85
CA ILE A 175 -18.09 -2.84 -3.82
C ILE A 175 -17.28 -1.54 -3.75
N LEU A 176 -15.95 -1.68 -3.69
CA LEU A 176 -15.04 -0.55 -3.53
C LEU A 176 -14.85 0.27 -4.82
N ALA A 177 -15.10 -0.31 -5.99
CA ALA A 177 -15.16 0.38 -7.27
C ALA A 177 -16.10 1.59 -7.21
N LYS A 178 -17.24 1.49 -6.50
CA LYS A 178 -18.17 2.62 -6.32
C LYS A 178 -17.53 3.81 -5.58
N HIS A 179 -16.54 3.56 -4.72
CA HIS A 179 -15.80 4.62 -4.04
C HIS A 179 -14.60 5.12 -4.85
N LEU A 180 -14.16 4.34 -5.86
CA LEU A 180 -13.10 4.72 -6.79
C LEU A 180 -13.66 5.43 -8.05
N ASP A 181 -14.89 5.16 -8.49
CA ASP A 181 -15.49 5.68 -9.74
C ASP A 181 -16.19 7.01 -9.60
N ASN A 182 -16.66 7.31 -8.40
CA ASN A 182 -17.48 8.49 -8.23
C ASN A 182 -16.58 9.71 -8.02
N GLY A 183 -16.98 10.86 -8.57
CA GLY A 183 -16.37 12.18 -8.38
C GLY A 183 -16.29 12.66 -6.91
N GLU A 184 -16.41 11.74 -5.96
CA GLU A 184 -15.91 11.88 -4.61
C GLU A 184 -14.39 12.09 -4.67
N GLU A 185 -13.94 13.01 -3.84
CA GLU A 185 -12.54 13.36 -3.66
C GLU A 185 -11.85 12.26 -2.82
N ASN A 186 -11.91 11.01 -3.30
CA ASN A 186 -11.36 9.81 -2.68
C ASN A 186 -9.99 9.46 -3.28
N LEU A 187 -9.06 9.06 -2.40
CA LEU A 187 -7.79 8.42 -2.75
C LEU A 187 -7.76 7.01 -2.15
N PHE A 188 -7.29 6.04 -2.92
CA PHE A 188 -6.98 4.71 -2.42
C PHE A 188 -5.48 4.59 -2.10
N VAL A 189 -5.14 4.08 -0.93
CA VAL A 189 -3.78 3.73 -0.54
C VAL A 189 -3.75 2.23 -0.33
N ILE A 190 -3.03 1.53 -1.18
CA ILE A 190 -2.84 0.09 -1.13
C ILE A 190 -1.48 -0.17 -0.49
N SER A 191 -1.50 -0.86 0.64
CA SER A 191 -0.30 -1.15 1.41
C SER A 191 0.33 -2.46 0.95
N SER A 192 1.57 -2.42 0.45
CA SER A 192 2.29 -3.63 0.06
C SER A 192 3.80 -3.41 -0.02
N ASP A 193 4.54 -4.25 0.67
CA ASP A 193 5.89 -4.63 0.29
C ASP A 193 5.84 -5.70 -0.82
N PHE A 194 6.98 -5.95 -1.47
CA PHE A 194 7.14 -6.91 -2.55
C PHE A 194 7.94 -8.13 -2.05
N CYS A 195 8.76 -8.79 -2.87
CA CYS A 195 9.46 -10.01 -2.47
C CYS A 195 10.17 -9.89 -1.11
N HIS A 196 9.78 -10.75 -0.18
CA HIS A 196 10.51 -11.08 1.04
C HIS A 196 11.35 -12.32 0.74
N TRP A 197 12.64 -12.10 0.43
CA TRP A 197 13.55 -13.15 0.00
C TRP A 197 14.52 -13.55 1.11
N GLY A 198 14.77 -14.84 1.23
CA GLY A 198 15.80 -15.45 2.06
C GLY A 198 15.24 -16.45 3.08
N HIS A 199 16.14 -17.10 3.81
CA HIS A 199 15.79 -18.19 4.74
C HIS A 199 14.78 -17.78 5.81
N SER A 200 14.87 -16.55 6.33
CA SER A 200 13.93 -16.04 7.35
C SER A 200 12.48 -15.94 6.88
N PHE A 201 12.24 -15.97 5.56
CA PHE A 201 10.92 -15.88 4.94
C PHE A 201 10.48 -17.18 4.27
N ASP A 202 11.28 -18.25 4.39
CA ASP A 202 11.06 -19.54 3.70
C ASP A 202 10.84 -19.39 2.18
N TYR A 203 11.50 -18.40 1.56
CA TYR A 203 11.33 -18.08 0.15
C TYR A 203 12.67 -17.72 -0.50
N MET A 204 13.16 -18.60 -1.38
CA MET A 204 14.46 -18.44 -2.03
C MET A 204 14.40 -18.72 -3.53
N TYR A 205 13.24 -18.43 -4.13
CA TYR A 205 13.01 -18.64 -5.55
C TYR A 205 14.04 -17.89 -6.39
N LEU A 206 14.76 -18.61 -7.25
CA LEU A 206 15.74 -18.11 -8.21
C LEU A 206 15.63 -18.97 -9.47
N VAL A 207 15.48 -18.32 -10.62
CA VAL A 207 15.26 -19.03 -11.91
C VAL A 207 16.59 -19.36 -12.59
N GLU A 208 17.59 -18.48 -12.45
CA GLU A 208 18.84 -18.55 -13.17
C GLU A 208 20.04 -18.78 -12.24
N LYS A 209 21.16 -19.22 -12.81
CA LYS A 209 22.42 -19.33 -12.07
C LYS A 209 22.87 -17.94 -11.61
N ILE A 210 23.34 -17.87 -10.37
CA ILE A 210 23.93 -16.68 -9.80
C ILE A 210 25.26 -16.38 -10.51
N ASP A 211 25.42 -15.13 -10.92
CA ASP A 211 26.66 -14.58 -11.48
C ASP A 211 26.92 -13.26 -10.73
N LYS A 212 28.05 -13.17 -10.02
CA LYS A 212 28.34 -12.02 -9.14
C LYS A 212 28.46 -10.69 -9.88
N ASP A 213 28.81 -10.71 -11.17
CA ASP A 213 29.03 -9.51 -11.95
C ASP A 213 27.75 -9.12 -12.72
N LYS A 214 27.01 -10.12 -13.19
CA LYS A 214 25.91 -9.91 -14.15
C LYS A 214 24.53 -10.23 -13.59
N ASN A 215 24.42 -11.22 -12.71
CA ASN A 215 23.14 -11.83 -12.31
C ASN A 215 23.12 -12.18 -10.82
N THR A 216 23.29 -11.16 -9.98
CA THR A 216 23.22 -11.28 -8.52
C THR A 216 21.83 -11.69 -8.05
N ILE A 217 21.72 -12.17 -6.81
CA ILE A 217 20.43 -12.50 -6.19
C ILE A 217 19.48 -11.29 -6.27
N SER A 218 19.96 -10.09 -5.92
CA SER A 218 19.16 -8.85 -6.03
C SER A 218 18.62 -8.57 -7.42
N LYS A 219 19.41 -8.78 -8.49
CA LYS A 219 18.95 -8.61 -9.89
C LYS A 219 17.90 -9.65 -10.28
N GLN A 220 18.00 -10.88 -9.76
CA GLN A 220 16.98 -11.90 -9.98
C GLN A 220 15.67 -11.53 -9.27
N ILE A 221 15.74 -11.12 -8.00
CA ILE A 221 14.59 -10.63 -7.23
C ILE A 221 13.94 -9.44 -7.95
N GLU A 222 14.74 -8.47 -8.41
CA GLU A 222 14.22 -7.31 -9.15
C GLU A 222 13.46 -7.70 -10.41
N ARG A 223 13.96 -8.69 -11.18
CA ARG A 223 13.24 -9.18 -12.37
C ARG A 223 11.94 -9.89 -11.99
N LEU A 224 11.96 -10.69 -10.93
CA LEU A 224 10.77 -11.35 -10.39
C LEU A 224 9.72 -10.32 -9.97
N ASP A 225 10.10 -9.30 -9.18
CA ASP A 225 9.19 -8.25 -8.73
C ASP A 225 8.67 -7.40 -9.89
N LYS A 226 9.55 -7.02 -10.83
CA LYS A 226 9.15 -6.24 -12.02
C LYS A 226 8.18 -6.99 -12.92
N GLN A 227 8.22 -8.32 -12.95
CA GLN A 227 7.21 -9.12 -13.64
C GLN A 227 5.83 -8.94 -12.97
N GLY A 228 5.73 -9.10 -11.65
CA GLY A 228 4.48 -8.86 -10.92
C GLY A 228 3.98 -7.42 -11.07
N ILE A 229 4.89 -6.45 -10.92
CA ILE A 229 4.60 -5.01 -11.13
C ILE A 229 4.10 -4.74 -12.55
N SER A 230 4.64 -5.43 -13.57
CA SER A 230 4.18 -5.24 -14.96
C SER A 230 2.70 -5.59 -15.12
N HIS A 231 2.20 -6.65 -14.48
CA HIS A 231 0.79 -7.01 -14.52
C HIS A 231 -0.08 -5.99 -13.75
N ILE A 232 0.44 -5.40 -12.67
CA ILE A 232 -0.23 -4.30 -11.97
C ILE A 232 -0.31 -3.05 -12.87
N VAL A 233 0.79 -2.70 -13.55
CA VAL A 233 0.86 -1.57 -14.49
C VAL A 233 -0.06 -1.76 -15.69
N GLU A 234 -0.15 -2.98 -16.20
CA GLU A 234 -1.10 -3.41 -17.25
C GLU A 234 -2.56 -3.45 -16.75
N GLN A 235 -2.79 -3.32 -15.44
CA GLN A 235 -4.09 -3.43 -14.79
C GLN A 235 -4.78 -4.78 -15.03
N ASP A 236 -3.98 -5.86 -15.10
CA ASP A 236 -4.43 -7.21 -15.46
C ASP A 236 -4.47 -8.10 -14.21
N ALA A 237 -5.64 -8.15 -13.57
CA ALA A 237 -5.87 -8.96 -12.37
C ALA A 237 -5.61 -10.46 -12.59
N ASP A 238 -6.00 -10.97 -13.77
CA ASP A 238 -5.91 -12.39 -14.07
C ASP A 238 -4.44 -12.83 -14.27
N LYS A 239 -3.63 -12.04 -14.99
CA LYS A 239 -2.20 -12.31 -15.11
C LYS A 239 -1.44 -12.11 -13.80
N PHE A 240 -1.82 -11.13 -12.98
CA PHE A 240 -1.20 -10.94 -11.68
C PHE A 240 -1.43 -12.16 -10.78
N GLN A 241 -2.64 -12.73 -10.80
CA GLN A 241 -2.95 -13.97 -10.10
C GLN A 241 -2.15 -15.17 -10.64
N GLU A 242 -2.12 -15.36 -11.97
CA GLU A 242 -1.35 -16.44 -12.60
C GLU A 242 0.14 -16.35 -12.22
N TYR A 243 0.70 -15.14 -12.22
CA TYR A 243 2.06 -14.89 -11.77
C TYR A 243 2.29 -15.33 -10.32
N LEU A 244 1.38 -15.02 -9.41
CA LEU A 244 1.48 -15.44 -8.01
C LEU A 244 1.40 -16.96 -7.86
N GLU A 245 0.51 -17.62 -8.60
CA GLU A 245 0.36 -19.08 -8.60
C GLU A 245 1.60 -19.81 -9.15
N ILE A 246 2.33 -19.20 -10.08
CA ILE A 246 3.54 -19.79 -10.68
C ILE A 246 4.77 -19.56 -9.79
N THR A 247 4.89 -18.36 -9.22
CA THR A 247 6.14 -17.92 -8.58
C THR A 247 6.13 -18.05 -7.07
N ASP A 248 4.95 -18.09 -6.45
CA ASP A 248 4.75 -17.95 -5.00
C ASP A 248 5.44 -16.69 -4.44
N ASN A 249 5.62 -15.63 -5.24
CA ASN A 249 6.29 -14.42 -4.77
C ASN A 249 5.60 -13.86 -3.53
N THR A 250 6.39 -13.54 -2.52
CA THR A 250 5.94 -13.21 -1.15
C THR A 250 5.45 -11.77 -1.01
N ILE A 251 4.71 -11.27 -2.00
CA ILE A 251 4.07 -9.94 -1.98
C ILE A 251 2.99 -9.92 -0.89
N CYS A 252 3.27 -9.24 0.22
CA CYS A 252 2.40 -9.26 1.40
C CYS A 252 1.02 -8.61 1.15
N GLY A 253 0.97 -7.58 0.31
CA GLY A 253 -0.25 -6.88 -0.08
C GLY A 253 -0.92 -7.43 -1.35
N ARG A 254 -0.64 -8.68 -1.75
CA ARG A 254 -1.24 -9.29 -2.95
C ARG A 254 -2.77 -9.17 -3.00
N HIS A 255 -3.46 -9.39 -1.88
CA HIS A 255 -4.93 -9.30 -1.82
C HIS A 255 -5.45 -7.86 -1.91
N PRO A 256 -4.91 -6.87 -1.16
CA PRO A 256 -5.18 -5.45 -1.42
C PRO A 256 -4.95 -5.02 -2.89
N ILE A 257 -3.86 -5.50 -3.51
CA ILE A 257 -3.53 -5.22 -4.91
C ILE A 257 -4.59 -5.84 -5.84
N SER A 258 -4.93 -7.12 -5.67
CA SER A 258 -5.98 -7.78 -6.46
C SER A 258 -7.33 -7.06 -6.34
N VAL A 259 -7.70 -6.62 -5.13
CA VAL A 259 -8.92 -5.83 -4.91
C VAL A 259 -8.88 -4.51 -5.69
N LEU A 260 -7.74 -3.81 -5.73
CA LEU A 260 -7.58 -2.61 -6.57
C LEU A 260 -7.72 -2.95 -8.06
N LEU A 261 -7.09 -4.01 -8.55
CA LEU A 261 -7.16 -4.42 -9.95
C LEU A 261 -8.59 -4.77 -10.36
N GLU A 262 -9.35 -5.46 -9.49
CA GLU A 262 -10.77 -5.74 -9.70
C GLU A 262 -11.62 -4.46 -9.64
N CYS A 263 -11.26 -3.47 -8.83
CA CYS A 263 -11.89 -2.14 -8.92
C CYS A 263 -11.66 -1.51 -10.30
N LEU A 264 -10.42 -1.46 -10.77
CA LEU A 264 -10.09 -0.85 -12.07
C LEU A 264 -10.77 -1.58 -13.23
N LYS A 265 -10.87 -2.92 -13.16
CA LYS A 265 -11.58 -3.76 -14.13
C LYS A 265 -13.07 -3.44 -14.18
N GLU A 266 -13.74 -3.27 -13.04
CA GLU A 266 -15.16 -2.88 -12.96
C GLU A 266 -15.41 -1.47 -13.57
N LEU A 267 -14.44 -0.56 -13.47
CA LEU A 267 -14.59 0.85 -13.88
C LEU A 267 -14.16 1.18 -15.30
N ASP A 268 -13.80 0.17 -16.09
CA ASP A 268 -13.05 0.29 -17.35
C ASP A 268 -11.62 0.82 -17.11
N ALA A 269 -10.69 -0.13 -17.00
CA ALA A 269 -9.24 0.08 -16.83
C ALA A 269 -8.66 1.14 -17.78
N LYS A 270 -9.22 1.30 -18.99
CA LYS A 270 -8.75 2.28 -19.98
C LYS A 270 -8.95 3.73 -19.55
N LYS A 271 -9.79 3.99 -18.55
CA LYS A 271 -9.90 5.31 -17.93
C LYS A 271 -8.71 5.67 -17.05
N PHE A 272 -7.85 4.71 -16.74
CA PHE A 272 -6.74 4.90 -15.81
C PHE A 272 -5.39 4.59 -16.46
N LYS A 273 -4.34 5.22 -15.94
CA LYS A 273 -2.94 4.91 -16.26
C LYS A 273 -2.23 4.55 -14.96
N THR A 274 -1.64 3.36 -14.91
CA THR A 274 -0.87 2.88 -13.75
C THR A 274 0.61 2.87 -14.08
N GLU A 275 1.46 3.38 -13.19
CA GLU A 275 2.89 3.58 -13.45
C GLU A 275 3.72 3.29 -12.20
N LEU A 276 4.86 2.61 -12.40
CA LEU A 276 5.88 2.45 -11.36
C LEU A 276 6.61 3.79 -11.15
N ALA A 277 6.47 4.37 -9.97
CA ALA A 277 7.15 5.61 -9.58
C ALA A 277 8.56 5.33 -9.04
N GLN A 278 8.74 4.28 -8.22
CA GLN A 278 10.04 3.89 -7.71
C GLN A 278 10.07 2.42 -7.30
N TYR A 279 11.25 1.81 -7.42
CA TYR A 279 11.55 0.48 -6.89
C TYR A 279 12.83 0.53 -6.04
N GLY A 280 12.90 -0.28 -4.99
CA GLY A 280 14.09 -0.43 -4.15
C GLY A 280 14.10 -1.75 -3.40
N GLN A 281 15.21 -2.06 -2.76
CA GLN A 281 15.42 -3.24 -1.91
C GLN A 281 16.05 -2.82 -0.59
N SER A 282 15.79 -3.55 0.50
CA SER A 282 16.36 -3.27 1.82
C SER A 282 17.89 -3.41 1.87
N GLY A 283 18.45 -4.19 0.97
CA GLY A 283 19.89 -4.40 0.80
C GLY A 283 20.20 -5.11 -0.52
N GLU A 284 21.43 -4.94 -1.00
CA GLU A 284 21.94 -5.61 -2.19
C GLU A 284 22.51 -6.99 -1.82
N LEU A 285 21.90 -8.05 -2.35
CA LEU A 285 22.35 -9.42 -2.20
C LEU A 285 23.12 -9.86 -3.44
N ILE A 286 24.42 -10.12 -3.28
CA ILE A 286 25.30 -10.55 -4.37
C ILE A 286 25.14 -12.05 -4.61
N ASP A 287 25.63 -12.88 -3.69
CA ASP A 287 25.57 -14.35 -3.78
C ASP A 287 25.38 -15.08 -2.45
N ASP A 288 25.35 -14.37 -1.32
CA ASP A 288 25.11 -14.99 -0.02
C ASP A 288 23.64 -15.36 0.12
N LYS A 289 23.39 -16.67 0.14
CA LYS A 289 22.06 -17.24 0.28
C LYS A 289 21.55 -17.23 1.72
N ASN A 290 22.41 -16.94 2.70
CA ASN A 290 22.02 -16.82 4.10
C ASN A 290 21.46 -15.44 4.45
N ASP A 291 21.67 -14.47 3.57
CA ASP A 291 21.18 -13.12 3.76
C ASP A 291 19.71 -13.00 3.33
N THR A 292 19.07 -11.88 3.69
CA THR A 292 17.65 -11.64 3.45
C THR A 292 17.42 -10.24 2.91
N SER A 293 16.44 -10.07 2.05
CA SER A 293 16.08 -8.76 1.50
C SER A 293 14.58 -8.66 1.33
N VAL A 294 14.06 -7.45 1.50
CA VAL A 294 12.67 -7.10 1.21
C VAL A 294 12.65 -6.04 0.12
N SER A 295 11.84 -6.27 -0.91
CA SER A 295 11.64 -5.33 -2.00
C SER A 295 10.51 -4.34 -1.71
N TYR A 296 10.64 -3.14 -2.25
CA TYR A 296 9.68 -2.05 -2.09
C TYR A 296 9.35 -1.46 -3.44
N ALA A 297 8.06 -1.18 -3.69
CA ALA A 297 7.63 -0.46 -4.87
C ALA A 297 6.65 0.65 -4.51
N SER A 298 6.76 1.74 -5.24
CA SER A 298 5.85 2.86 -5.23
C SER A 298 5.19 2.94 -6.59
N ILE A 299 3.87 2.77 -6.65
CA ILE A 299 3.09 2.72 -7.90
C ILE A 299 1.96 3.74 -7.80
N VAL A 300 1.68 4.46 -8.87
CA VAL A 300 0.61 5.45 -8.94
C VAL A 300 -0.38 5.09 -10.04
N THR A 301 -1.68 5.24 -9.75
CA THR A 301 -2.76 5.10 -10.74
C THR A 301 -3.47 6.42 -10.89
N ARG A 302 -3.46 6.97 -12.11
CA ARG A 302 -4.05 8.25 -12.49
C ARG A 302 -5.29 8.04 -13.34
N GLU A 303 -6.26 8.92 -13.22
CA GLU A 303 -7.36 9.03 -14.17
C GLU A 303 -6.85 9.76 -15.42
N ASN A 304 -7.08 9.18 -16.60
CA ASN A 304 -6.69 9.73 -17.88
C ASN A 304 -7.43 11.06 -18.11
N ILE A 305 -6.70 12.10 -18.52
CA ILE A 305 -7.32 13.33 -18.99
C ILE A 305 -7.79 13.06 -20.42
N VAL A 306 -9.10 13.02 -20.61
CA VAL A 306 -9.74 13.02 -21.94
C VAL A 306 -9.64 14.42 -22.55
#